data_AF-A0A5N6L8N2-F1
#
_entry.id   AF-A0A5N6L8N2-F1
#
_cell.length_a   1.000
_cell.length_b   1.000
_cell.length_c   1.000
_cell.angle_alpha   90.00
_cell.angle_beta   90.00
_cell.angle_gamma   90.00
#
_symmetry.space_group_name_H-M   'P 1'
#
loop_
_entity.id
_entity.type
_entity.pdbx_description
1 polymer ?
#
loop_
_entity_poly.entity_id
_entity_poly.type
_entity_poly.pdbx_seq_one_letter_code
_entity_poly.pdbx_strand_id
1 'polypeptide(L)'
;MTSALSKSLDKVCAMAEGGSRYCSKKSDDFCGDICDEDSGKPSTIARIRCILRGLELKTIIFLLIMVPIIILGLYVHGQKVSYFLRPLWESPPKPFNEIPHYYHENVSMENLCKLHGWRTREFPRRVFDAVLFSNEVDLLTIRWHELYPYVNEFVLLESNSTFTGIPKPLVFASHRDEFKFVEPRLTYGQIPGRFRKGENPFVEEAFQRLALDYLLKKAGIQDDDLLIMSDVDEIPSRHTINLLRWCDDIPSILHLRLKNYLYSFEFLLDNNSWRASVHRYQSGKTTYAHYRQSDMILADAGWHCSFCFRHISEFIFKMKAYSHVDRVRFNKFLNPYRVQKVICKGADLFDMLPEEYTFKEIIGKMGPIPHSYSAVHLPAHLIENAEKYRFLLPGNCIRESGIPLYASARLLSLMPPSCLPPLLSLSPPTVPFSIATYCGTVKEFVTLVVMWRWL
;
A
#
# COMPACT_ATOMS: atom_id res chain seq x y z
N MET A 1 19.16 -14.65 -38.34
CA MET A 1 20.01 -13.48 -38.04
C MET A 1 21.37 -13.95 -37.51
N THR A 2 22.04 -14.81 -38.29
CA THR A 2 23.25 -15.57 -37.90
C THR A 2 24.22 -15.70 -39.07
N SER A 3 24.28 -14.70 -39.96
CA SER A 3 25.22 -14.70 -41.10
C SER A 3 25.87 -13.34 -41.38
N ALA A 4 25.71 -12.35 -40.50
CA ALA A 4 26.27 -11.00 -40.68
C ALA A 4 27.52 -10.72 -39.83
N LEU A 5 27.98 -11.66 -39.00
CA LEU A 5 29.13 -11.48 -38.10
C LEU A 5 30.42 -12.20 -38.56
N SER A 6 30.40 -13.00 -39.63
CA SER A 6 31.61 -13.71 -40.10
C SER A 6 32.43 -12.95 -41.16
N LYS A 7 31.94 -11.83 -41.70
CA LYS A 7 32.61 -11.10 -42.80
C LYS A 7 33.50 -9.92 -42.37
N SER A 8 33.66 -9.68 -41.07
CA SER A 8 34.54 -8.62 -40.55
C SER A 8 35.90 -9.13 -40.06
N LEU A 9 36.11 -10.44 -39.97
CA LEU A 9 37.32 -11.03 -39.36
C LEU A 9 38.33 -11.58 -40.39
N ASP A 10 37.95 -11.76 -41.65
CA ASP A 10 38.86 -12.25 -42.70
C ASP A 10 39.68 -11.15 -43.40
N LYS A 11 39.53 -9.88 -42.99
CA LYS A 11 40.18 -8.73 -43.66
C LYS A 11 41.42 -8.19 -42.93
N VAL A 12 41.89 -8.86 -41.90
CA VAL A 12 43.07 -8.42 -41.10
C VAL A 12 44.27 -9.38 -41.21
N CYS A 13 44.12 -10.57 -41.81
CA CYS A 13 45.19 -11.57 -41.87
C CYS A 13 45.89 -11.74 -43.23
N ALA A 14 45.68 -10.86 -44.21
CA ALA A 14 46.33 -11.00 -45.52
C ALA A 14 46.82 -9.66 -46.05
N MET A 15 47.87 -9.10 -45.44
CA MET A 15 48.76 -8.11 -46.05
C MET A 15 49.94 -7.83 -45.11
N ALA A 16 50.96 -8.68 -45.15
CA ALA A 16 52.36 -8.33 -44.84
C ALA A 16 53.28 -9.56 -45.00
N GLU A 17 53.30 -10.17 -46.18
CA GLU A 17 54.48 -10.92 -46.62
C GLU A 17 55.25 -10.04 -47.61
N GLY A 18 56.49 -9.69 -47.25
CA GLY A 18 57.45 -9.08 -48.15
C GLY A 18 58.32 -8.01 -47.50
N GLY A 19 59.56 -8.37 -47.12
CA GLY A 19 60.67 -7.42 -47.10
C GLY A 19 61.55 -7.37 -45.85
N SER A 20 62.57 -8.23 -45.83
CA SER A 20 63.97 -7.97 -45.46
C SER A 20 64.36 -7.24 -44.15
N ARG A 21 65.07 -8.01 -43.30
CA ARG A 21 66.28 -7.67 -42.49
C ARG A 21 66.38 -6.23 -41.94
N TYR A 22 66.28 -6.10 -40.62
CA TYR A 22 67.34 -5.50 -39.81
C TYR A 22 67.16 -5.87 -38.33
N CYS A 23 68.18 -6.47 -37.74
CA CYS A 23 68.27 -6.70 -36.29
C CYS A 23 68.35 -5.36 -35.55
N SER A 24 67.49 -5.16 -34.56
CA SER A 24 67.82 -4.32 -33.41
C SER A 24 67.33 -5.01 -32.14
N LYS A 25 68.28 -5.64 -31.46
CA LYS A 25 68.18 -6.07 -30.07
C LYS A 25 67.80 -4.87 -29.20
N LYS A 26 66.63 -4.90 -28.58
CA LYS A 26 66.42 -4.29 -27.27
C LYS A 26 65.58 -5.24 -26.42
N SER A 27 66.20 -5.63 -25.32
CA SER A 27 65.88 -6.66 -24.35
C SER A 27 64.50 -6.53 -23.70
N ASP A 28 63.66 -7.54 -23.90
CA ASP A 28 62.61 -7.93 -22.97
C ASP A 28 63.11 -9.16 -22.20
N ASP A 29 63.91 -8.94 -21.14
CA ASP A 29 64.26 -9.99 -20.18
C ASP A 29 64.24 -9.39 -18.78
N PHE A 30 63.07 -9.46 -18.14
CA PHE A 30 62.92 -9.32 -16.69
C PHE A 30 61.79 -10.23 -16.21
N CYS A 31 61.83 -11.49 -16.63
CA CYS A 31 61.07 -12.56 -15.97
C CYS A 31 61.73 -13.94 -16.10
N GLY A 32 63.05 -13.97 -16.28
CA GLY A 32 63.87 -15.17 -16.24
C GLY A 32 65.07 -14.88 -15.35
N ASP A 33 64.93 -15.16 -14.06
CA ASP A 33 66.00 -15.63 -13.17
C ASP A 33 65.46 -15.61 -11.75
N ILE A 34 65.03 -16.79 -11.31
CA ILE A 34 65.31 -17.45 -10.03
C ILE A 34 64.61 -18.82 -10.19
N CYS A 35 65.23 -19.65 -11.02
CA CYS A 35 65.13 -21.09 -10.89
C CYS A 35 66.53 -21.50 -10.44
N ASP A 36 66.81 -21.42 -9.15
CA ASP A 36 67.54 -22.50 -8.50
C ASP A 36 67.32 -22.53 -6.99
N GLU A 37 67.10 -23.76 -6.56
CA GLU A 37 67.11 -24.36 -5.25
C GLU A 37 66.07 -23.98 -4.16
N ASP A 38 65.42 -25.07 -3.75
CA ASP A 38 64.74 -25.35 -2.50
C ASP A 38 63.40 -24.68 -2.15
N SER A 39 62.38 -25.55 -2.19
CA SER A 39 61.20 -25.56 -1.34
C SER A 39 60.14 -24.45 -1.55
N GLY A 40 58.93 -24.88 -1.89
CA GLY A 40 57.71 -24.12 -1.63
C GLY A 40 56.99 -23.62 -2.88
N LYS A 41 55.73 -24.04 -3.00
CA LYS A 41 54.74 -23.59 -3.98
C LYS A 41 54.88 -22.08 -4.29
N PRO A 42 54.75 -21.66 -5.56
CA PRO A 42 54.80 -20.24 -5.91
C PRO A 42 53.75 -19.49 -5.09
N SER A 43 54.21 -18.53 -4.28
CA SER A 43 53.34 -17.70 -3.45
C SER A 43 52.26 -17.07 -4.31
N THR A 44 51.00 -17.18 -3.89
CA THR A 44 49.81 -16.58 -4.54
C THR A 44 50.03 -15.10 -4.88
N ILE A 45 50.87 -14.41 -4.11
CA ILE A 45 51.24 -13.01 -4.26
C ILE A 45 52.06 -12.75 -5.54
N ALA A 46 52.95 -13.67 -5.94
CA ALA A 46 53.76 -13.52 -7.17
C ALA A 46 52.91 -13.65 -8.43
N ARG A 47 51.91 -14.54 -8.43
CA ARG A 47 50.94 -14.69 -9.53
C ARG A 47 50.02 -13.47 -9.67
N ILE A 48 49.56 -12.91 -8.55
CA ILE A 48 48.77 -11.66 -8.52
C ILE A 48 49.59 -10.48 -9.09
N ARG A 49 50.90 -10.43 -8.80
CA ARG A 49 51.80 -9.35 -9.26
C ARG A 49 52.02 -9.37 -10.78
N CYS A 50 52.01 -10.54 -11.43
CA CYS A 50 52.04 -10.65 -12.90
C CYS A 50 50.70 -10.30 -13.56
N ILE A 51 49.58 -10.69 -12.97
CA ILE A 51 48.23 -10.37 -13.50
C ILE A 51 47.96 -8.86 -13.45
N LEU A 52 48.40 -8.18 -12.39
CA LEU A 52 48.25 -6.73 -12.23
C LEU A 52 49.20 -5.90 -13.10
N ARG A 53 50.32 -6.47 -13.59
CA ARG A 53 51.28 -5.78 -14.48
C ARG A 53 50.83 -5.70 -15.94
N GLY A 54 49.89 -6.56 -16.37
CA GLY A 54 49.35 -6.59 -17.74
C GLY A 54 48.03 -5.85 -17.94
N LEU A 55 47.43 -5.32 -16.87
CA LEU A 55 46.22 -4.50 -16.95
C LEU A 55 46.63 -3.04 -17.08
N GLU A 56 46.33 -2.41 -18.21
CA GLU A 56 46.53 -0.96 -18.36
C GLU A 56 45.88 -0.22 -17.18
N LEU A 57 46.56 0.81 -16.65
CA LEU A 57 46.04 1.63 -15.55
C LEU A 57 44.60 2.11 -15.80
N LYS A 58 44.24 2.35 -17.06
CA LYS A 58 42.88 2.68 -17.52
C LYS A 58 41.86 1.58 -17.22
N THR A 59 42.23 0.31 -17.42
CA THR A 59 41.38 -0.86 -17.14
C THR A 59 41.19 -1.03 -15.63
N ILE A 60 42.24 -0.80 -14.83
CA ILE A 60 42.15 -0.84 -13.36
C ILE A 60 41.23 0.28 -12.85
N ILE A 61 41.38 1.51 -13.37
CA ILE A 61 40.50 2.64 -13.05
C ILE A 61 39.05 2.35 -13.45
N PHE A 62 38.82 1.79 -14.64
CA PHE A 62 37.48 1.42 -15.08
C PHE A 62 36.85 0.38 -14.16
N LEU A 63 37.57 -0.68 -13.80
CA LEU A 63 37.06 -1.76 -12.95
C LEU A 63 36.85 -1.34 -11.48
N LEU A 64 37.71 -0.48 -10.93
CA LEU A 64 37.65 -0.08 -9.52
C LEU A 64 36.84 1.18 -9.26
N ILE A 65 36.62 2.02 -10.27
CA ILE A 65 35.90 3.30 -10.12
C ILE A 65 34.62 3.28 -10.95
N MET A 66 34.71 3.06 -12.26
CA MET A 66 33.53 3.14 -13.14
C MET A 66 32.52 2.04 -12.87
N VAL A 67 32.97 0.79 -12.73
CA VAL A 67 32.06 -0.34 -12.47
C VAL A 67 31.30 -0.18 -11.14
N PRO A 68 31.94 0.13 -10.00
CA PRO A 68 31.22 0.40 -8.75
C PRO A 68 30.27 1.59 -8.84
N ILE A 69 30.65 2.67 -9.55
CA ILE A 69 29.77 3.82 -9.77
C ILE A 69 28.54 3.42 -10.60
N ILE A 70 28.71 2.63 -11.65
CA ILE A 70 27.60 2.13 -12.48
C ILE A 70 26.70 1.22 -11.65
N ILE A 71 27.27 0.29 -10.88
CA ILE A 71 26.49 -0.60 -9.99
C ILE A 71 25.73 0.21 -8.96
N LEU A 72 26.37 1.21 -8.34
CA LEU A 72 25.71 2.11 -7.39
C LEU A 72 24.60 2.92 -8.07
N GLY A 73 24.84 3.44 -9.27
CA GLY A 73 23.85 4.16 -10.06
C GLY A 73 22.64 3.30 -10.40
N LEU A 74 22.87 2.06 -10.86
CA LEU A 74 21.82 1.07 -11.12
C LEU A 74 21.10 0.65 -9.84
N TYR A 75 21.80 0.51 -8.71
CA TYR A 75 21.17 0.24 -7.43
C TYR A 75 20.25 1.40 -7.06
N VAL A 76 20.74 2.65 -7.04
CA VAL A 76 19.93 3.81 -6.61
C VAL A 76 18.78 4.11 -7.58
N HIS A 77 19.05 4.10 -8.89
CA HIS A 77 18.12 4.57 -9.92
C HIS A 77 17.47 3.46 -10.75
N GLY A 78 17.87 2.20 -10.60
CA GLY A 78 17.41 1.10 -11.45
C GLY A 78 15.89 0.92 -11.46
N GLN A 79 15.22 1.12 -10.32
CA GLN A 79 13.75 1.11 -10.27
C GLN A 79 13.14 2.23 -11.11
N LYS A 80 13.71 3.45 -11.09
CA LYS A 80 13.21 4.57 -11.90
C LYS A 80 13.43 4.31 -13.39
N VAL A 81 14.61 3.80 -13.76
CA VAL A 81 14.91 3.40 -15.14
C VAL A 81 13.96 2.30 -15.59
N SER A 82 13.72 1.31 -14.74
CA SER A 82 12.78 0.22 -15.01
C SER A 82 11.35 0.76 -15.22
N TYR A 83 10.85 1.61 -14.33
CA TYR A 83 9.49 2.13 -14.44
C TYR A 83 9.35 3.05 -15.66
N PHE A 84 10.34 3.89 -15.96
CA PHE A 84 10.34 4.76 -17.12
C PHE A 84 10.32 3.96 -18.44
N LEU A 85 11.09 2.89 -18.52
CA LEU A 85 11.21 2.07 -19.72
C LEU A 85 10.18 0.92 -19.78
N ARG A 86 9.32 0.76 -18.76
CA ARG A 86 8.23 -0.23 -18.72
C ARG A 86 7.43 -0.35 -20.03
N PRO A 87 7.06 0.74 -20.73
CA PRO A 87 6.36 0.66 -22.01
C PRO A 87 7.08 -0.12 -23.13
N LEU A 88 8.38 -0.39 -22.98
CA LEU A 88 9.17 -1.14 -23.98
C LEU A 88 9.01 -2.67 -23.86
N TRP A 89 8.62 -3.19 -22.71
CA TRP A 89 8.54 -4.65 -22.48
C TRP A 89 7.24 -5.11 -21.81
N GLU A 90 6.45 -4.21 -21.23
CA GLU A 90 5.20 -4.54 -20.56
C GLU A 90 4.03 -3.89 -21.31
N SER A 91 3.10 -4.72 -21.80
CA SER A 91 1.88 -4.25 -22.45
C SER A 91 0.81 -3.90 -21.40
N PRO A 92 -0.08 -2.94 -21.69
CA PRO A 92 -1.18 -2.62 -20.79
C PRO A 92 -2.08 -3.85 -20.56
N PRO A 93 -2.68 -3.98 -19.37
CA PRO A 93 -3.65 -5.03 -19.11
C PRO A 93 -4.86 -4.87 -20.05
N LYS A 94 -5.60 -5.97 -20.24
CA LYS A 94 -6.85 -5.95 -21.00
C LYS A 94 -7.75 -4.81 -20.49
N PRO A 95 -8.36 -3.98 -21.35
CA PRO A 95 -9.28 -2.96 -20.87
C PRO A 95 -10.52 -3.59 -20.21
N PHE A 96 -11.22 -2.82 -19.39
CA PHE A 96 -12.54 -3.23 -18.89
C PHE A 96 -13.62 -2.87 -19.91
N ASN A 97 -14.70 -3.63 -19.89
CA ASN A 97 -15.98 -3.27 -20.51
C ASN A 97 -16.69 -2.32 -19.56
N GLU A 98 -16.69 -1.04 -19.92
CA GLU A 98 -17.25 0.02 -19.09
C GLU A 98 -18.78 0.05 -19.16
N ILE A 99 -19.42 0.02 -17.99
CA ILE A 99 -20.85 0.28 -17.83
C ILE A 99 -21.00 1.75 -17.42
N PRO A 100 -21.68 2.59 -18.23
CA PRO A 100 -22.04 3.93 -17.83
C PRO A 100 -22.91 3.91 -16.57
N HIS A 101 -22.62 4.80 -15.62
CA HIS A 101 -23.36 4.88 -14.37
C HIS A 101 -24.34 6.06 -14.44
N TYR A 102 -25.59 5.76 -14.77
CA TYR A 102 -26.65 6.76 -14.81
C TYR A 102 -27.19 6.98 -13.40
N TYR A 103 -27.08 8.21 -12.90
CA TYR A 103 -27.63 8.55 -11.60
C TYR A 103 -28.09 10.01 -11.53
N HIS A 104 -29.21 10.22 -10.85
CA HIS A 104 -29.69 11.53 -10.43
C HIS A 104 -30.65 11.35 -9.25
N GLU A 105 -30.60 12.24 -8.26
CA GLU A 105 -31.37 12.10 -7.01
C GLU A 105 -32.89 12.05 -7.24
N ASN A 106 -33.38 12.80 -8.23
CA ASN A 106 -34.81 12.92 -8.55
C ASN A 106 -35.33 11.89 -9.58
N VAL A 107 -34.58 10.84 -9.90
CA VAL A 107 -35.00 9.80 -10.85
C VAL A 107 -35.38 8.52 -10.12
N SER A 108 -36.52 7.92 -10.50
CA SER A 108 -36.99 6.68 -9.87
C SER A 108 -36.03 5.52 -10.13
N MET A 109 -35.93 4.61 -9.16
CA MET A 109 -35.07 3.43 -9.28
C MET A 109 -35.44 2.55 -10.49
N GLU A 110 -36.72 2.48 -10.84
CA GLU A 110 -37.19 1.76 -12.03
C GLU A 110 -36.59 2.31 -13.32
N ASN A 111 -36.60 3.64 -13.47
CA ASN A 111 -35.98 4.29 -14.61
C ASN A 111 -34.47 4.12 -14.60
N LEU A 112 -33.82 4.21 -13.44
CA LEU A 112 -32.38 3.97 -13.32
C LEU A 112 -32.01 2.54 -13.74
N CYS A 113 -32.67 1.50 -13.21
CA CYS A 113 -32.39 0.12 -13.63
C CYS A 113 -32.61 -0.05 -15.15
N LYS A 114 -33.72 0.46 -15.69
CA LYS A 114 -34.03 0.38 -17.12
C LYS A 114 -32.97 1.06 -18.00
N LEU A 115 -32.43 2.22 -17.59
CA LEU A 115 -31.35 2.91 -18.32
C LEU A 115 -30.06 2.09 -18.39
N HIS A 116 -29.81 1.24 -17.40
CA HIS A 116 -28.67 0.30 -17.41
C HIS A 116 -29.00 -1.01 -18.15
N GLY A 117 -30.21 -1.17 -18.68
CA GLY A 117 -30.67 -2.42 -19.29
C GLY A 117 -30.99 -3.51 -18.26
N TRP A 118 -31.25 -3.13 -17.01
CA TRP A 118 -31.52 -4.02 -15.89
C TRP A 118 -32.99 -3.98 -15.49
N ARG A 119 -33.51 -5.10 -14.99
CA ARG A 119 -34.87 -5.15 -14.42
C ARG A 119 -34.87 -4.63 -13.00
N THR A 120 -35.95 -4.02 -12.57
CA THR A 120 -36.13 -3.59 -11.17
C THR A 120 -36.62 -4.75 -10.33
N ARG A 121 -36.16 -4.86 -9.08
CA ARG A 121 -36.64 -5.84 -8.12
C ARG A 121 -37.82 -5.31 -7.31
N GLU A 122 -38.67 -6.22 -6.83
CA GLU A 122 -39.74 -5.90 -5.87
C GLU A 122 -39.17 -5.55 -4.48
N PHE A 123 -38.08 -6.21 -4.09
CA PHE A 123 -37.36 -5.96 -2.85
C PHE A 123 -35.84 -5.91 -3.10
N PRO A 124 -35.12 -5.06 -2.34
CA PRO A 124 -33.68 -4.94 -2.52
C PRO A 124 -32.97 -6.20 -2.04
N ARG A 125 -31.87 -6.56 -2.70
CA ARG A 125 -30.94 -7.58 -2.19
C ARG A 125 -30.35 -7.16 -0.85
N ARG A 126 -30.00 -8.14 -0.02
CA ARG A 126 -29.17 -7.86 1.15
C ARG A 126 -27.76 -7.54 0.69
N VAL A 127 -27.10 -6.63 1.41
CA VAL A 127 -25.75 -6.20 1.11
C VAL A 127 -24.84 -6.47 2.31
N PHE A 128 -23.69 -7.06 2.05
CA PHE A 128 -22.62 -7.34 3.01
C PHE A 128 -21.40 -6.49 2.66
N ASP A 129 -20.92 -5.73 3.64
CA ASP A 129 -19.69 -4.94 3.52
C ASP A 129 -18.55 -5.64 4.25
N ALA A 130 -17.59 -6.21 3.51
CA ALA A 130 -16.52 -7.00 4.11
C ALA A 130 -15.15 -6.36 3.91
N VAL A 131 -14.46 -6.05 5.01
CA VAL A 131 -13.17 -5.34 4.99
C VAL A 131 -12.15 -5.97 5.94
N LEU A 132 -10.88 -5.92 5.51
CA LEU A 132 -9.72 -6.15 6.39
C LEU A 132 -9.34 -4.83 7.08
N PHE A 133 -9.18 -4.85 8.40
CA PHE A 133 -8.90 -3.64 9.17
C PHE A 133 -7.50 -3.61 9.78
N SER A 134 -6.81 -2.47 9.61
CA SER A 134 -5.50 -2.20 10.18
C SER A 134 -5.50 -1.06 11.20
N ASN A 135 -5.57 0.18 10.73
CA ASN A 135 -5.51 1.39 11.58
C ASN A 135 -6.30 2.59 11.02
N GLU A 136 -7.06 2.40 9.93
CA GLU A 136 -7.83 3.41 9.21
C GLU A 136 -9.16 3.79 9.92
N VAL A 137 -9.13 4.15 11.20
CA VAL A 137 -10.35 4.44 11.99
C VAL A 137 -11.21 5.54 11.36
N ASP A 138 -10.61 6.68 11.02
CA ASP A 138 -11.34 7.83 10.44
C ASP A 138 -12.04 7.46 9.10
N LEU A 139 -11.36 6.73 8.22
CA LEU A 139 -11.94 6.29 6.93
C LEU A 139 -13.01 5.22 7.12
N LEU A 140 -12.85 4.31 8.08
CA LEU A 140 -13.86 3.32 8.42
C LEU A 140 -15.15 3.99 8.90
N THR A 141 -15.03 5.02 9.76
CA THR A 141 -16.19 5.80 10.23
C THR A 141 -16.92 6.47 9.05
N ILE A 142 -16.18 7.14 8.16
CA ILE A 142 -16.79 7.79 6.98
C ILE A 142 -17.48 6.75 6.08
N ARG A 143 -16.79 5.63 5.79
CA ARG A 143 -17.32 4.53 4.98
C ARG A 143 -18.62 4.01 5.56
N TRP A 144 -18.64 3.68 6.83
CA TRP A 144 -19.82 3.06 7.44
C TRP A 144 -20.98 4.02 7.59
N HIS A 145 -20.76 5.31 7.83
CA HIS A 145 -21.85 6.28 7.76
C HIS A 145 -22.42 6.44 6.35
N GLU A 146 -21.58 6.42 5.31
CA GLU A 146 -22.01 6.47 3.90
C GLU A 146 -22.85 5.24 3.53
N LEU A 147 -22.44 4.06 3.99
CA LEU A 147 -23.05 2.77 3.63
C LEU A 147 -24.17 2.31 4.57
N TYR A 148 -24.29 2.89 5.78
CA TYR A 148 -25.22 2.48 6.84
C TYR A 148 -26.66 2.22 6.38
N PRO A 149 -27.27 3.06 5.53
CA PRO A 149 -28.66 2.86 5.12
C PRO A 149 -28.86 1.70 4.13
N TYR A 150 -27.80 1.20 3.51
CA TYR A 150 -27.86 0.28 2.37
C TYR A 150 -27.24 -1.09 2.66
N VAL A 151 -26.46 -1.20 3.74
CA VAL A 151 -25.79 -2.44 4.16
C VAL A 151 -26.59 -3.13 5.26
N ASN A 152 -26.81 -4.43 5.06
CA ASN A 152 -27.51 -5.29 6.00
C ASN A 152 -26.55 -5.82 7.08
N GLU A 153 -25.31 -6.11 6.72
CA GLU A 153 -24.31 -6.66 7.63
C GLU A 153 -22.91 -6.12 7.29
N PHE A 154 -22.24 -5.56 8.28
CA PHE A 154 -20.84 -5.15 8.23
C PHE A 154 -19.98 -6.29 8.76
N VAL A 155 -18.99 -6.72 7.99
CA VAL A 155 -18.09 -7.82 8.32
C VAL A 155 -16.67 -7.26 8.40
N LEU A 156 -16.12 -7.20 9.61
CA LEU A 156 -14.80 -6.63 9.85
C LEU A 156 -13.87 -7.68 10.44
N LEU A 157 -12.75 -7.93 9.76
CA LEU A 157 -11.69 -8.78 10.27
C LEU A 157 -10.49 -7.94 10.69
N GLU A 158 -10.02 -8.14 11.92
CA GLU A 158 -8.82 -7.49 12.43
C GLU A 158 -7.76 -8.53 12.85
N SER A 159 -6.53 -8.32 12.40
CA SER A 159 -5.38 -9.12 12.86
C SER A 159 -4.52 -8.36 13.86
N ASN A 160 -3.86 -9.09 14.77
CA ASN A 160 -2.81 -8.56 15.64
C ASN A 160 -1.41 -8.52 14.99
N SER A 161 -1.33 -8.72 13.66
CA SER A 161 -0.12 -8.56 12.86
C SER A 161 -0.37 -7.67 11.64
N THR A 162 0.67 -6.96 11.21
CA THR A 162 0.75 -6.37 9.87
C THR A 162 1.00 -7.46 8.81
N PHE A 163 0.84 -7.13 7.52
CA PHE A 163 1.19 -8.04 6.43
C PHE A 163 2.69 -8.36 6.39
N THR A 164 3.52 -7.49 6.95
CA THR A 164 4.98 -7.69 7.11
C THR A 164 5.37 -8.51 8.35
N GLY A 165 4.40 -9.06 9.10
CA GLY A 165 4.65 -9.87 10.28
C GLY A 165 5.04 -9.08 11.54
N ILE A 166 4.78 -7.77 11.57
CA ILE A 166 5.04 -6.91 12.74
C ILE A 166 3.82 -6.97 13.66
N PRO A 167 3.98 -7.25 14.97
CA PRO A 167 2.88 -7.18 15.91
C PRO A 167 2.23 -5.79 15.93
N LYS A 168 0.90 -5.74 15.85
CA LYS A 168 0.11 -4.52 15.96
C LYS A 168 -1.01 -4.71 17.01
N PRO A 169 -1.37 -3.66 17.76
CA PRO A 169 -2.53 -3.73 18.63
C PRO A 169 -3.82 -3.88 17.80
N LEU A 170 -4.86 -4.38 18.45
CA LEU A 170 -6.22 -4.42 17.91
C LEU A 170 -6.85 -3.03 18.08
N VAL A 171 -6.63 -2.17 17.09
CA VAL A 171 -7.08 -0.78 17.08
C VAL A 171 -8.61 -0.71 17.04
N PHE A 172 -9.29 -1.51 16.22
CA PHE A 172 -10.75 -1.50 16.17
C PHE A 172 -11.34 -1.98 17.50
N ALA A 173 -10.81 -3.05 18.08
CA ALA A 173 -11.24 -3.54 19.40
C ALA A 173 -11.21 -2.41 20.46
N SER A 174 -10.14 -1.61 20.48
CA SER A 174 -9.99 -0.50 21.43
C SER A 174 -10.91 0.71 21.17
N HIS A 175 -11.44 0.86 19.95
CA HIS A 175 -12.33 1.98 19.57
C HIS A 175 -13.77 1.51 19.29
N ARG A 176 -14.10 0.26 19.63
CA ARG A 176 -15.40 -0.36 19.29
C ARG A 176 -16.59 0.44 19.84
N ASP A 177 -16.41 1.15 20.95
CA ASP A 177 -17.41 2.04 21.52
C ASP A 177 -17.83 3.19 20.59
N GLU A 178 -16.94 3.67 19.71
CA GLU A 178 -17.25 4.71 18.72
C GLU A 178 -18.17 4.19 17.60
N PHE A 179 -18.26 2.87 17.45
CA PHE A 179 -19.01 2.19 16.40
C PHE A 179 -20.30 1.54 16.90
N LYS A 180 -20.84 1.98 18.04
CA LYS A 180 -22.11 1.48 18.61
C LYS A 180 -23.27 1.53 17.63
N PHE A 181 -23.29 2.50 16.71
CA PHE A 181 -24.36 2.63 15.72
C PHE A 181 -24.44 1.45 14.74
N VAL A 182 -23.33 0.75 14.46
CA VAL A 182 -23.30 -0.45 13.60
C VAL A 182 -23.36 -1.76 14.37
N GLU A 183 -23.21 -1.75 15.70
CA GLU A 183 -23.11 -2.97 16.51
C GLU A 183 -24.23 -4.00 16.25
N PRO A 184 -25.52 -3.60 16.04
CA PRO A 184 -26.58 -4.56 15.72
C PRO A 184 -26.43 -5.29 14.37
N ARG A 185 -25.56 -4.79 13.48
CA ARG A 185 -25.31 -5.28 12.12
C ARG A 185 -23.81 -5.52 11.89
N LEU A 186 -23.08 -5.89 12.94
CA LEU A 186 -21.62 -6.05 12.88
C LEU A 186 -21.22 -7.47 13.25
N THR A 187 -20.66 -8.18 12.28
CA THR A 187 -19.89 -9.41 12.51
C THR A 187 -18.40 -9.07 12.57
N TYR A 188 -17.86 -9.00 13.77
CA TYR A 188 -16.45 -8.72 14.02
C TYR A 188 -15.65 -10.00 14.29
N GLY A 189 -14.54 -10.18 13.57
CA GLY A 189 -13.62 -11.30 13.75
C GLY A 189 -12.21 -10.82 14.10
N GLN A 190 -11.55 -11.57 15.00
CA GLN A 190 -10.15 -11.37 15.34
C GLN A 190 -9.35 -12.61 14.98
N ILE A 191 -8.18 -12.43 14.39
CA ILE A 191 -7.27 -13.54 14.08
C ILE A 191 -5.82 -13.23 14.49
N PRO A 192 -5.08 -14.23 14.98
CA PRO A 192 -3.64 -14.10 15.13
C PRO A 192 -2.98 -14.01 13.75
N GLY A 193 -2.00 -13.14 13.58
CA GLY A 193 -1.12 -13.20 12.42
C GLY A 193 -0.18 -14.40 12.47
N ARG A 194 0.47 -14.71 11.35
CA ARG A 194 1.51 -15.76 11.28
C ARG A 194 2.86 -15.27 11.81
N PHE A 195 3.04 -13.95 11.98
CA PHE A 195 4.24 -13.30 12.51
C PHE A 195 5.55 -13.69 11.79
N ARG A 196 5.47 -13.96 10.48
CA ARG A 196 6.63 -14.32 9.64
C ARG A 196 7.26 -13.07 9.05
N LYS A 197 8.42 -12.67 9.58
CA LYS A 197 9.20 -11.53 9.06
C LYS A 197 10.03 -11.95 7.85
N GLY A 198 10.13 -11.07 6.86
CA GLY A 198 10.95 -11.29 5.65
C GLY A 198 10.33 -12.22 4.61
N GLU A 199 9.11 -12.73 4.85
CA GLU A 199 8.30 -13.39 3.85
C GLU A 199 7.64 -12.35 2.93
N ASN A 200 7.21 -12.78 1.75
CA ASN A 200 6.37 -11.97 0.89
C ASN A 200 5.07 -11.57 1.64
N PRO A 201 4.82 -10.26 1.86
CA PRO A 201 3.64 -9.78 2.59
C PRO A 201 2.30 -10.25 2.02
N PHE A 202 2.22 -10.52 0.71
CA PHE A 202 1.01 -11.01 0.06
C PHE A 202 0.56 -12.38 0.58
N VAL A 203 1.45 -13.16 1.19
CA VAL A 203 1.08 -14.46 1.81
C VAL A 203 0.28 -14.22 3.10
N GLU A 204 0.68 -13.24 3.90
CA GLU A 204 -0.07 -12.86 5.11
C GLU A 204 -1.42 -12.26 4.73
N GLU A 205 -1.45 -11.38 3.73
CA GLU A 205 -2.69 -10.82 3.20
C GLU A 205 -3.65 -11.93 2.72
N ALA A 206 -3.17 -12.90 1.93
CA ALA A 206 -3.98 -14.03 1.48
C ALA A 206 -4.54 -14.86 2.64
N PHE A 207 -3.73 -15.10 3.67
CA PHE A 207 -4.17 -15.79 4.89
C PHE A 207 -5.33 -15.03 5.58
N GLN A 208 -5.22 -13.71 5.71
CA GLN A 208 -6.28 -12.90 6.31
C GLN A 208 -7.54 -12.87 5.43
N ARG A 209 -7.42 -12.83 4.10
CA ARG A 209 -8.57 -12.90 3.17
C ARG A 209 -9.31 -14.25 3.27
N LEU A 210 -8.60 -15.36 3.44
CA LEU A 210 -9.21 -16.67 3.71
C LEU A 210 -9.99 -16.70 5.04
N ALA A 211 -9.48 -16.03 6.07
CA ALA A 211 -10.21 -15.92 7.34
C ALA A 211 -11.46 -15.02 7.21
N LEU A 212 -11.42 -14.01 6.35
CA LEU A 212 -12.58 -13.16 6.05
C LEU A 212 -13.70 -13.96 5.37
N ASP A 213 -13.38 -14.90 4.48
CA ASP A 213 -14.36 -15.84 3.90
C ASP A 213 -15.08 -16.69 4.95
N TYR A 214 -14.35 -17.16 5.97
CA TYR A 214 -14.96 -17.87 7.10
C TYR A 214 -15.89 -16.96 7.91
N LEU A 215 -15.46 -15.73 8.17
CA LEU A 215 -16.23 -14.74 8.91
C LEU A 215 -17.52 -14.35 8.18
N LEU A 216 -17.47 -14.22 6.86
CA LEU A 216 -18.63 -13.98 6.00
C LEU A 216 -19.70 -15.06 6.13
N LYS A 217 -19.30 -16.34 6.12
CA LYS A 217 -20.22 -17.46 6.34
C LYS A 217 -20.86 -17.41 7.73
N LYS A 218 -20.08 -17.04 8.75
CA LYS A 218 -20.59 -16.85 10.12
C LYS A 218 -21.56 -15.67 10.22
N ALA A 219 -21.37 -14.63 9.40
CA ALA A 219 -22.27 -13.49 9.28
C ALA A 219 -23.62 -13.83 8.61
N GLY A 220 -23.78 -15.06 8.09
CA GLY A 220 -25.03 -15.52 7.50
C GLY A 220 -25.29 -14.99 6.08
N ILE A 221 -24.23 -14.82 5.29
CA ILE A 221 -24.35 -14.53 3.85
C ILE A 221 -24.96 -15.71 3.10
N GLN A 222 -25.86 -15.43 2.16
CA GLN A 222 -26.61 -16.42 1.38
C GLN A 222 -26.48 -16.16 -0.12
N ASP A 223 -26.91 -17.12 -0.93
CA ASP A 223 -26.94 -16.98 -2.39
C ASP A 223 -27.83 -15.80 -2.81
N ASP A 224 -27.45 -15.11 -3.89
CA ASP A 224 -28.07 -13.85 -4.39
C ASP A 224 -27.81 -12.60 -3.53
N ASP A 225 -27.21 -12.71 -2.33
CA ASP A 225 -26.77 -11.53 -1.57
C ASP A 225 -25.64 -10.79 -2.32
N LEU A 226 -25.52 -9.48 -2.11
CA LEU A 226 -24.42 -8.68 -2.64
C LEU A 226 -23.29 -8.59 -1.63
N LEU A 227 -22.09 -8.98 -2.04
CA LEU A 227 -20.87 -8.89 -1.25
C LEU A 227 -19.96 -7.80 -1.82
N ILE A 228 -19.73 -6.74 -1.04
CA ILE A 228 -18.73 -5.72 -1.34
C ILE A 228 -17.37 -6.25 -0.90
N MET A 229 -16.44 -6.34 -1.84
CA MET A 229 -15.05 -6.71 -1.61
C MET A 229 -14.18 -5.49 -1.91
N SER A 230 -13.66 -4.85 -0.87
CA SER A 230 -12.81 -3.67 -0.99
C SER A 230 -11.93 -3.50 0.25
N ASP A 231 -10.89 -2.69 0.14
CA ASP A 231 -10.15 -2.23 1.32
C ASP A 231 -10.91 -1.09 2.01
N VAL A 232 -10.50 -0.73 3.25
CA VAL A 232 -11.20 0.31 4.05
C VAL A 232 -11.14 1.68 3.37
N ASP A 233 -10.04 1.98 2.67
CA ASP A 233 -9.84 3.25 1.97
C ASP A 233 -10.57 3.34 0.62
N GLU A 234 -11.27 2.29 0.20
CA GLU A 234 -12.04 2.21 -1.05
C GLU A 234 -13.55 2.27 -0.79
N ILE A 235 -14.10 3.47 -0.61
CA ILE A 235 -15.46 3.75 -0.18
C ILE A 235 -16.42 3.76 -1.39
N PRO A 236 -17.29 2.74 -1.58
CA PRO A 236 -18.35 2.81 -2.58
C PRO A 236 -19.34 3.90 -2.22
N SER A 237 -19.89 4.57 -3.23
CA SER A 237 -20.90 5.59 -3.00
C SER A 237 -22.25 5.00 -2.59
N ARG A 238 -23.02 5.73 -1.78
CA ARG A 238 -24.38 5.33 -1.37
C ARG A 238 -25.29 5.01 -2.55
N HIS A 239 -25.19 5.79 -3.62
CA HIS A 239 -26.10 5.67 -4.75
C HIS A 239 -25.74 4.48 -5.63
N THR A 240 -24.45 4.15 -5.76
CA THR A 240 -24.00 2.91 -6.39
C THR A 240 -24.59 1.69 -5.69
N ILE A 241 -24.41 1.58 -4.37
CA ILE A 241 -24.90 0.41 -3.63
C ILE A 241 -26.42 0.34 -3.66
N ASN A 242 -27.11 1.49 -3.57
CA ASN A 242 -28.55 1.54 -3.70
C ASN A 242 -29.04 1.10 -5.09
N LEU A 243 -28.35 1.48 -6.17
CA LEU A 243 -28.67 1.00 -7.52
C LEU A 243 -28.52 -0.51 -7.62
N LEU A 244 -27.38 -1.06 -7.21
CA LEU A 244 -27.06 -2.48 -7.37
C LEU A 244 -28.00 -3.40 -6.58
N ARG A 245 -28.42 -2.99 -5.37
CA ARG A 245 -29.35 -3.82 -4.58
C ARG A 245 -30.76 -3.86 -5.16
N TRP A 246 -31.20 -2.82 -5.88
CA TRP A 246 -32.54 -2.72 -6.45
C TRP A 246 -32.64 -3.22 -7.89
N CYS A 247 -31.53 -3.29 -8.63
CA CYS A 247 -31.54 -3.79 -10.00
C CYS A 247 -31.18 -5.27 -10.06
N ASP A 248 -31.95 -6.03 -10.84
CA ASP A 248 -31.69 -7.42 -11.23
C ASP A 248 -30.88 -7.49 -12.53
N ASP A 249 -30.43 -8.69 -12.92
CA ASP A 249 -29.63 -8.92 -14.14
C ASP A 249 -28.30 -8.16 -14.22
N ILE A 250 -27.84 -7.59 -13.10
CA ILE A 250 -26.48 -7.06 -12.99
C ILE A 250 -25.46 -8.18 -13.21
N PRO A 251 -24.25 -7.86 -13.71
CA PRO A 251 -23.16 -8.83 -13.79
C PRO A 251 -22.92 -9.50 -12.44
N SER A 252 -22.61 -10.81 -12.44
CA SER A 252 -22.37 -11.55 -11.20
C SER A 252 -21.16 -11.04 -10.42
N ILE A 253 -20.19 -10.45 -11.13
CA ILE A 253 -19.01 -9.80 -10.56
C ILE A 253 -18.84 -8.47 -11.29
N LEU A 254 -18.95 -7.38 -10.55
CA LEU A 254 -18.88 -6.03 -11.07
C LEU A 254 -17.79 -5.25 -10.34
N HIS A 255 -16.75 -4.85 -11.05
CA HIS A 255 -15.76 -3.92 -10.50
C HIS A 255 -16.37 -2.53 -10.36
N LEU A 256 -15.90 -1.78 -9.36
CA LEU A 256 -16.31 -0.41 -9.09
C LEU A 256 -15.16 0.52 -9.47
N ARG A 257 -15.43 1.49 -10.36
CA ARG A 257 -14.44 2.52 -10.69
C ARG A 257 -14.51 3.65 -9.70
N LEU A 258 -13.50 3.78 -8.86
CA LEU A 258 -13.43 4.79 -7.82
C LEU A 258 -12.52 5.96 -8.25
N LYS A 259 -12.88 7.17 -7.84
CA LYS A 259 -12.00 8.35 -7.93
C LYS A 259 -10.81 8.14 -6.99
N ASN A 260 -9.60 8.18 -7.52
CA ASN A 260 -8.38 7.79 -6.83
C ASN A 260 -7.68 9.01 -6.24
N TYR A 261 -7.73 9.14 -4.92
CA TYR A 261 -7.16 10.21 -4.13
C TYR A 261 -5.94 9.72 -3.33
N LEU A 262 -5.00 10.63 -3.12
CA LEU A 262 -3.85 10.41 -2.25
C LEU A 262 -3.81 11.43 -1.14
N TYR A 263 -3.48 10.99 0.08
CA TYR A 263 -3.24 11.83 1.26
C TYR A 263 -4.48 12.54 1.84
N SER A 264 -5.38 13.03 1.00
CA SER A 264 -6.67 13.68 1.31
C SER A 264 -7.51 13.78 0.04
N PHE A 265 -8.78 14.21 0.16
CA PHE A 265 -9.64 14.48 -1.01
C PHE A 265 -9.22 15.72 -1.81
N GLU A 266 -8.12 16.37 -1.44
CA GLU A 266 -7.47 17.44 -2.19
C GLU A 266 -6.67 16.92 -3.40
N PHE A 267 -6.03 15.75 -3.30
CA PHE A 267 -5.11 15.29 -4.35
C PHE A 267 -5.74 14.14 -5.15
N LEU A 268 -6.55 14.50 -6.14
CA LEU A 268 -7.11 13.55 -7.11
C LEU A 268 -6.01 13.12 -8.10
N LEU A 269 -5.56 11.88 -8.00
CA LEU A 269 -4.55 11.29 -8.88
C LEU A 269 -5.13 10.98 -10.26
N ASP A 270 -6.23 10.20 -10.29
CA ASP A 270 -6.96 9.83 -11.50
C ASP A 270 -8.35 9.23 -11.15
N ASN A 271 -9.08 8.75 -12.16
CA ASN A 271 -10.37 8.11 -12.00
C ASN A 271 -10.31 6.60 -12.30
N ASN A 272 -9.16 5.95 -12.02
CA ASN A 272 -8.87 4.60 -12.48
C ASN A 272 -8.65 3.58 -11.35
N SER A 273 -9.07 3.86 -10.11
CA SER A 273 -9.06 2.80 -9.08
C SER A 273 -10.18 1.79 -9.37
N TRP A 274 -9.85 0.50 -9.45
CA TRP A 274 -10.75 -0.54 -9.99
C TRP A 274 -10.84 -1.82 -9.14
N ARG A 275 -10.01 -1.97 -8.09
CA ARG A 275 -9.89 -3.25 -7.38
C ARG A 275 -11.13 -3.58 -6.55
N ALA A 276 -11.80 -2.58 -5.99
CA ALA A 276 -13.09 -2.74 -5.34
C ALA A 276 -14.11 -3.40 -6.29
N SER A 277 -14.87 -4.36 -5.79
CA SER A 277 -15.90 -5.06 -6.56
C SER A 277 -17.12 -5.40 -5.72
N VAL A 278 -18.24 -5.64 -6.41
CA VAL A 278 -19.46 -6.22 -5.85
C VAL A 278 -19.70 -7.56 -6.52
N HIS A 279 -19.85 -8.59 -5.70
CA HIS A 279 -20.12 -9.95 -6.13
C HIS A 279 -21.54 -10.33 -5.75
N ARG A 280 -22.29 -10.90 -6.68
CA ARG A 280 -23.51 -11.64 -6.35
C ARG A 280 -23.08 -12.99 -5.79
N TYR A 281 -23.23 -13.15 -4.48
CA TYR A 281 -22.67 -14.27 -3.74
C TYR A 281 -23.29 -15.59 -4.20
N GLN A 282 -22.41 -16.58 -4.34
CA GLN A 282 -22.73 -17.96 -4.67
C GLN A 282 -21.92 -18.87 -3.77
N SER A 283 -22.61 -19.64 -2.94
CA SER A 283 -22.05 -20.59 -2.00
C SER A 283 -21.17 -21.61 -2.72
N GLY A 284 -20.00 -21.87 -2.16
CA GLY A 284 -19.01 -22.79 -2.73
C GLY A 284 -18.23 -22.26 -3.95
N LYS A 285 -18.59 -21.10 -4.52
CA LYS A 285 -17.89 -20.48 -5.66
C LYS A 285 -17.26 -19.14 -5.35
N THR A 286 -17.93 -18.31 -4.55
CA THR A 286 -17.46 -16.97 -4.23
C THR A 286 -16.42 -17.04 -3.12
N THR A 287 -15.23 -16.51 -3.38
CA THR A 287 -14.16 -16.32 -2.39
C THR A 287 -13.75 -14.86 -2.37
N TYR A 288 -13.37 -14.37 -1.21
CA TYR A 288 -12.96 -12.98 -1.04
C TYR A 288 -11.66 -12.73 -1.81
N ALA A 289 -11.72 -11.81 -2.77
CA ALA A 289 -10.61 -11.48 -3.63
C ALA A 289 -10.51 -9.96 -3.82
N HIS A 290 -9.28 -9.45 -3.89
CA HIS A 290 -9.00 -8.04 -4.10
C HIS A 290 -8.06 -7.85 -5.31
N TYR A 291 -8.49 -8.42 -6.43
CA TYR A 291 -7.83 -8.35 -7.74
C TYR A 291 -8.88 -8.53 -8.83
N ARG A 292 -8.48 -8.46 -10.11
CA ARG A 292 -9.44 -8.51 -11.21
C ARG A 292 -10.11 -9.89 -11.29
N GLN A 293 -11.43 -9.91 -11.17
CA GLN A 293 -12.27 -11.12 -11.20
C GLN A 293 -13.23 -11.14 -12.39
N SER A 294 -13.50 -9.99 -12.99
CA SER A 294 -14.28 -9.89 -14.23
C SER A 294 -13.75 -8.78 -15.14
N ASP A 295 -14.31 -8.70 -16.34
CA ASP A 295 -14.03 -7.61 -17.29
C ASP A 295 -15.05 -6.48 -17.19
N MET A 296 -16.04 -6.55 -16.30
CA MET A 296 -17.12 -5.55 -16.20
C MET A 296 -16.80 -4.54 -15.09
N ILE A 297 -16.92 -3.25 -15.40
CA ILE A 297 -16.70 -2.18 -14.42
C ILE A 297 -17.79 -1.11 -14.51
N LEU A 298 -18.34 -0.69 -13.37
CA LEU A 298 -19.26 0.44 -13.27
C LEU A 298 -18.48 1.74 -13.07
N ALA A 299 -18.74 2.75 -13.91
CA ALA A 299 -18.09 4.05 -13.82
C ALA A 299 -18.50 4.85 -12.58
N ASP A 300 -17.66 5.78 -12.12
CA ASP A 300 -17.91 6.73 -11.02
C ASP A 300 -18.70 6.15 -9.83
N ALA A 301 -18.13 5.11 -9.21
CA ALA A 301 -18.78 4.27 -8.23
C ALA A 301 -18.42 4.60 -6.77
N GLY A 302 -17.61 5.63 -6.53
CA GLY A 302 -17.16 6.05 -5.20
C GLY A 302 -15.74 6.61 -5.19
N TRP A 303 -15.05 6.47 -4.06
CA TRP A 303 -13.76 7.11 -3.80
C TRP A 303 -12.76 6.11 -3.22
N HIS A 304 -11.52 6.18 -3.67
CA HIS A 304 -10.38 5.50 -3.09
C HIS A 304 -9.44 6.54 -2.51
N CYS A 305 -9.21 6.58 -1.19
CA CYS A 305 -8.37 7.59 -0.53
C CYS A 305 -7.15 6.94 0.13
N SER A 306 -6.12 6.65 -0.67
CA SER A 306 -4.93 5.97 -0.17
C SER A 306 -4.04 6.94 0.64
N PHE A 307 -3.47 6.44 1.74
CA PHE A 307 -2.68 7.24 2.70
C PHE A 307 -3.44 8.44 3.29
N CYS A 308 -4.75 8.37 3.42
CA CYS A 308 -5.56 9.46 3.99
C CYS A 308 -5.66 9.37 5.52
N PHE A 309 -4.60 9.81 6.22
CA PHE A 309 -4.47 9.73 7.67
C PHE A 309 -4.39 11.08 8.37
N ARG A 310 -4.77 11.10 9.66
CA ARG A 310 -4.74 12.29 10.52
C ARG A 310 -3.33 12.60 11.00
N HIS A 311 -2.53 11.58 11.31
CA HIS A 311 -1.18 11.74 11.87
C HIS A 311 -0.08 11.18 10.97
N ILE A 312 1.08 11.85 10.92
CA ILE A 312 2.26 11.39 10.15
C ILE A 312 2.75 10.01 10.57
N SER A 313 2.59 9.65 11.85
CA SER A 313 2.93 8.33 12.37
C SER A 313 2.14 7.19 11.72
N GLU A 314 0.93 7.46 11.23
CA GLU A 314 0.09 6.47 10.55
C GLU A 314 0.53 6.24 9.11
N PHE A 315 0.98 7.30 8.41
CA PHE A 315 1.66 7.17 7.12
C PHE A 315 2.88 6.26 7.25
N ILE A 316 3.76 6.57 8.22
CA ILE A 316 4.97 5.78 8.48
C ILE A 316 4.63 4.35 8.88
N PHE A 317 3.56 4.14 9.65
CA PHE A 317 3.07 2.82 10.00
C PHE A 317 2.62 2.04 8.76
N LYS A 318 1.72 2.59 7.92
CA LYS A 318 1.25 1.94 6.68
C LYS A 318 2.42 1.61 5.76
N MET A 319 3.36 2.54 5.56
CA MET A 319 4.57 2.33 4.74
C MET A 319 5.40 1.12 5.20
N LYS A 320 5.40 0.77 6.50
CA LYS A 320 6.11 -0.39 7.06
C LYS A 320 5.26 -1.66 7.14
N ALA A 321 3.94 -1.53 7.08
CA ALA A 321 2.99 -2.56 7.46
C ALA A 321 2.34 -3.26 6.27
N TYR A 322 2.07 -2.54 5.19
CA TYR A 322 1.27 -3.04 4.06
C TYR A 322 2.09 -3.83 3.04
N SER A 323 1.40 -4.43 2.06
CA SER A 323 1.99 -5.42 1.16
C SER A 323 3.10 -4.89 0.25
N HIS A 324 3.13 -3.58 -0.01
CA HIS A 324 4.16 -2.94 -0.83
C HIS A 324 5.26 -2.25 0.00
N VAL A 325 5.70 -2.89 1.09
CA VAL A 325 6.82 -2.41 1.93
C VAL A 325 8.14 -2.30 1.15
N ASP A 326 8.28 -3.02 0.04
CA ASP A 326 9.42 -3.00 -0.88
C ASP A 326 9.70 -1.60 -1.45
N ARG A 327 8.68 -0.73 -1.50
CA ARG A 327 8.82 0.67 -1.91
C ARG A 327 9.64 1.51 -0.93
N VAL A 328 9.76 1.11 0.34
CA VAL A 328 10.58 1.79 1.35
C VAL A 328 12.04 1.35 1.24
N ARG A 329 12.74 1.93 0.25
CA ARG A 329 14.14 1.56 -0.03
C ARG A 329 15.16 2.24 0.88
N PHE A 330 14.83 3.42 1.41
CA PHE A 330 15.73 4.22 2.22
C PHE A 330 15.02 4.75 3.47
N ASN A 331 15.73 4.73 4.62
CA ASN A 331 15.19 5.23 5.89
C ASN A 331 14.76 6.71 5.84
N LYS A 332 15.32 7.51 4.92
CA LYS A 332 14.91 8.91 4.70
C LYS A 332 13.43 9.05 4.35
N PHE A 333 12.81 8.04 3.73
CA PHE A 333 11.39 8.06 3.38
C PHE A 333 10.49 8.02 4.62
N LEU A 334 11.00 7.49 5.72
CA LEU A 334 10.30 7.38 6.99
C LEU A 334 10.51 8.61 7.90
N ASN A 335 11.20 9.65 7.42
CA ASN A 335 11.40 10.88 8.17
C ASN A 335 10.08 11.67 8.26
N PRO A 336 9.53 11.95 9.45
CA PRO A 336 8.22 12.60 9.59
C PRO A 336 8.14 13.97 8.93
N TYR A 337 9.19 14.79 9.05
CA TYR A 337 9.25 16.11 8.42
C TYR A 337 9.24 16.02 6.90
N ARG A 338 9.98 15.06 6.33
CA ARG A 338 9.93 14.78 4.88
C ARG A 338 8.52 14.35 4.46
N VAL A 339 7.91 13.40 5.17
CA VAL A 339 6.57 12.90 4.86
C VAL A 339 5.57 14.06 4.82
N GLN A 340 5.53 14.89 5.86
CA GLN A 340 4.65 16.07 5.92
C GLN A 340 4.85 17.02 4.72
N LYS A 341 6.11 17.30 4.36
CA LYS A 341 6.44 18.16 3.22
C LYS A 341 6.00 17.55 1.89
N VAL A 342 6.19 16.25 1.71
CA VAL A 342 5.88 15.53 0.47
C VAL A 342 4.38 15.43 0.25
N ILE A 343 3.61 15.07 1.28
CA ILE A 343 2.14 14.97 1.17
C ILE A 343 1.50 16.33 0.90
N CYS A 344 1.99 17.41 1.53
CA CYS A 344 1.50 18.77 1.28
C CYS A 344 1.81 19.27 -0.14
N LYS A 345 2.88 18.76 -0.75
CA LYS A 345 3.22 19.08 -2.14
C LYS A 345 2.42 18.23 -3.14
N GLY A 346 1.71 17.19 -2.70
CA GLY A 346 1.13 16.19 -3.61
C GLY A 346 2.18 15.34 -4.33
N ALA A 347 3.41 15.25 -3.81
CA ALA A 347 4.49 14.49 -4.43
C ALA A 347 4.51 13.02 -3.95
N ASP A 348 5.15 12.13 -4.70
CA ASP A 348 5.23 10.70 -4.37
C ASP A 348 6.04 10.43 -3.09
N LEU A 349 5.46 9.67 -2.15
CA LEU A 349 6.09 9.32 -0.88
C LEU A 349 7.42 8.57 -1.02
N PHE A 350 7.56 7.79 -2.09
CA PHE A 350 8.65 6.84 -2.34
C PHE A 350 9.64 7.33 -3.42
N ASP A 351 9.49 8.58 -3.90
CA ASP A 351 10.23 9.16 -5.03
C ASP A 351 10.18 8.30 -6.32
N MET A 352 9.09 7.57 -6.54
CA MET A 352 8.88 6.72 -7.71
C MET A 352 8.36 7.51 -8.92
N LEU A 353 8.52 6.93 -10.11
CA LEU A 353 7.85 7.41 -11.31
C LEU A 353 6.45 6.79 -11.42
N PRO A 354 5.51 7.42 -12.15
CA PRO A 354 4.18 6.85 -12.38
C PRO A 354 4.25 5.45 -12.98
N GLU A 355 3.39 4.57 -12.48
CA GLU A 355 3.30 3.16 -12.86
C GLU A 355 2.41 2.95 -14.10
N GLU A 356 2.82 3.50 -15.25
CA GLU A 356 2.00 3.52 -16.47
C GLU A 356 2.60 2.69 -17.61
N TYR A 357 1.77 2.36 -18.60
CA TYR A 357 2.13 1.47 -19.72
C TYR A 357 2.48 2.22 -21.00
N THR A 358 2.31 3.54 -21.04
CA THR A 358 2.70 4.36 -22.18
C THR A 358 3.56 5.55 -21.74
N PHE A 359 4.53 5.94 -22.57
CA PHE A 359 5.35 7.13 -22.28
C PHE A 359 4.52 8.41 -22.13
N LYS A 360 3.41 8.52 -22.88
CA LYS A 360 2.48 9.66 -22.79
C LYS A 360 1.87 9.77 -21.39
N GLU A 361 1.41 8.66 -20.82
CA GLU A 361 0.83 8.62 -19.47
C GLU A 361 1.89 8.84 -18.40
N ILE A 362 3.09 8.24 -18.54
CA ILE A 362 4.21 8.46 -17.61
C ILE A 362 4.54 9.95 -17.54
N ILE A 363 4.69 10.61 -18.70
CA ILE A 363 5.01 12.05 -18.77
C ILE A 363 3.83 12.89 -18.25
N GLY A 364 2.60 12.53 -18.62
CA GLY A 364 1.39 13.26 -18.22
C GLY A 364 1.12 13.21 -16.72
N LYS A 365 1.51 12.12 -16.03
CA LYS A 365 1.40 11.97 -14.57
C LYS A 365 2.68 12.31 -13.82
N MET A 366 3.71 12.82 -14.51
CA MET A 366 4.98 13.14 -13.88
C MET A 366 4.87 14.43 -13.06
N GLY A 367 5.37 14.38 -11.82
CA GLY A 367 5.39 15.53 -10.93
C GLY A 367 4.37 15.42 -9.79
N PRO A 368 4.13 16.51 -9.04
CA PRO A 368 3.15 16.52 -7.98
C PRO A 368 1.72 16.49 -8.53
N ILE A 369 0.83 15.82 -7.80
CA ILE A 369 -0.61 15.81 -8.04
C ILE A 369 -1.14 17.24 -7.83
N PRO A 370 -1.93 17.78 -8.77
CA PRO A 370 -2.49 19.11 -8.61
C PRO A 370 -3.48 19.17 -7.43
N HIS A 371 -3.53 20.34 -6.79
CA HIS A 371 -4.49 20.62 -5.73
C HIS A 371 -5.90 20.76 -6.33
N SER A 372 -6.85 19.96 -5.85
CA SER A 372 -8.27 20.13 -6.10
C SER A 372 -8.86 21.14 -5.12
N TYR A 373 -9.69 22.05 -5.62
CA TYR A 373 -10.46 22.99 -4.81
C TYR A 373 -11.93 22.56 -4.64
N SER A 374 -12.28 21.36 -5.08
CA SER A 374 -13.64 20.84 -5.04
C SER A 374 -13.79 19.75 -3.99
N ALA A 375 -14.79 19.91 -3.14
CA ALA A 375 -15.32 18.89 -2.23
C ALA A 375 -16.73 18.41 -2.67
N VAL A 376 -17.11 18.70 -3.92
CA VAL A 376 -18.42 18.31 -4.46
C VAL A 376 -18.46 16.80 -4.64
N HIS A 377 -19.59 16.19 -4.26
CA HIS A 377 -19.78 14.74 -4.28
C HIS A 377 -18.74 13.99 -3.43
N LEU A 378 -18.34 14.53 -2.29
CA LEU A 378 -17.67 13.73 -1.24
C LEU A 378 -18.72 13.13 -0.28
N PRO A 379 -18.34 12.12 0.54
CA PRO A 379 -19.27 11.50 1.49
C PRO A 379 -19.97 12.52 2.40
N ALA A 380 -21.28 12.36 2.63
CA ALA A 380 -22.06 13.35 3.39
C ALA A 380 -21.53 13.52 4.82
N HIS A 381 -21.22 12.40 5.48
CA HIS A 381 -20.69 12.40 6.86
C HIS A 381 -19.36 13.16 6.99
N LEU A 382 -18.52 13.13 5.95
CA LEU A 382 -17.27 13.89 5.91
C LEU A 382 -17.56 15.40 5.94
N ILE A 383 -18.52 15.85 5.13
CA ILE A 383 -18.86 17.27 4.99
C ILE A 383 -19.60 17.78 6.23
N GLU A 384 -20.55 17.00 6.76
CA GLU A 384 -21.27 17.32 8.00
C GLU A 384 -20.34 17.47 9.20
N ASN A 385 -19.23 16.73 9.20
CA ASN A 385 -18.22 16.73 10.27
C ASN A 385 -16.90 17.33 9.82
N ALA A 386 -16.94 18.35 8.95
CA ALA A 386 -15.78 18.95 8.32
C ALA A 386 -14.69 19.42 9.30
N GLU A 387 -15.06 19.90 10.49
CA GLU A 387 -14.08 20.30 11.52
C GLU A 387 -13.27 19.09 12.04
N LYS A 388 -13.94 17.96 12.31
CA LYS A 388 -13.28 16.72 12.77
C LYS A 388 -12.37 16.15 11.69
N TYR A 389 -12.81 16.20 10.44
CA TYR A 389 -12.12 15.60 9.28
C TYR A 389 -11.41 16.63 8.41
N ARG A 390 -11.08 17.79 8.97
CA ARG A 390 -10.50 18.91 8.24
C ARG A 390 -9.26 18.51 7.44
N PHE A 391 -8.43 17.62 7.99
CA PHE A 391 -7.21 17.09 7.35
C PHE A 391 -7.46 16.35 6.02
N LEU A 392 -8.69 15.88 5.76
CA LEU A 392 -9.09 15.22 4.52
C LEU A 392 -9.62 16.19 3.45
N LEU A 393 -9.87 17.44 3.80
CA LEU A 393 -10.49 18.44 2.92
C LEU A 393 -9.45 19.40 2.32
N PRO A 394 -9.72 19.96 1.12
CA PRO A 394 -8.82 20.90 0.46
C PRO A 394 -8.30 22.04 1.35
N GLY A 395 -6.99 22.32 1.26
CA GLY A 395 -6.32 23.41 1.96
C GLY A 395 -5.79 23.05 3.36
N ASN A 396 -5.87 21.78 3.77
CA ASN A 396 -5.59 21.34 5.14
C ASN A 396 -4.58 20.18 5.20
N CYS A 397 -3.49 20.32 4.47
CA CYS A 397 -2.49 19.25 4.35
C CYS A 397 -1.63 19.03 5.62
N ILE A 398 -1.56 20.01 6.52
CA ILE A 398 -0.79 19.89 7.77
C ILE A 398 -1.47 18.89 8.69
N ARG A 399 -0.70 17.88 9.12
CA ARG A 399 -1.17 16.79 9.98
C ARG A 399 -0.94 17.12 11.44
N GLU A 400 -1.83 16.62 12.27
CA GLU A 400 -1.81 16.88 13.70
C GLU A 400 -0.60 16.19 14.36
N SER A 401 0.09 16.92 15.22
CA SER A 401 1.12 16.37 16.11
C SER A 401 0.43 15.68 17.29
N GLY A 402 0.30 14.36 17.23
CA GLY A 402 -0.36 13.55 18.27
C GLY A 402 0.30 12.19 18.46
N ILE A 403 0.05 11.56 19.62
CA ILE A 403 0.42 10.17 19.87
C ILE A 403 -0.47 9.30 18.98
N PRO A 404 0.09 8.38 18.15
CA PRO A 404 -0.71 7.55 17.25
C PRO A 404 -1.77 6.73 17.99
N LEU A 405 -2.93 6.49 17.36
CA LEU A 405 -4.03 5.69 17.92
C LEU A 405 -3.58 4.27 18.34
N TYR A 406 -2.64 3.65 17.62
CA TYR A 406 -2.05 2.37 18.03
C TYR A 406 -1.16 2.48 19.29
N ALA A 407 -0.52 3.62 19.52
CA ALA A 407 0.23 3.85 20.75
C ALA A 407 -0.70 4.14 21.94
N SER A 408 -1.84 4.79 21.71
CA SER A 408 -2.91 4.94 22.70
C SER A 408 -3.51 3.58 23.09
N ALA A 409 -3.83 2.73 22.10
CA ALA A 409 -4.32 1.37 22.35
C ALA A 409 -3.31 0.51 23.14
N ARG A 410 -2.01 0.68 22.86
CA ARG A 410 -0.94 0.02 23.62
C ARG A 410 -0.86 0.53 25.06
N LEU A 411 -1.00 1.84 25.29
CA LEU A 411 -1.08 2.42 26.63
C LEU A 411 -2.28 1.87 27.42
N LEU A 412 -3.46 1.80 26.79
CA LEU A 412 -4.66 1.21 27.39
C LEU A 412 -4.46 -0.28 27.74
N SER A 413 -3.78 -1.05 26.90
CA SER A 413 -3.49 -2.48 27.16
C SER A 413 -2.47 -2.72 28.29
N LEU A 414 -1.71 -1.69 28.67
CA LEU A 414 -0.68 -1.76 29.73
C LEU A 414 -1.15 -1.17 31.06
N MET A 415 -2.35 -0.58 31.12
CA MET A 415 -2.92 -0.05 32.36
C MET A 415 -3.46 -1.19 33.24
N PRO A 416 -3.11 -1.24 34.54
CA PRO A 416 -3.73 -2.19 35.46
C PRO A 416 -5.25 -1.91 35.57
N PRO A 417 -6.09 -2.93 35.81
CA PRO A 417 -7.56 -2.80 35.80
C PRO A 417 -8.11 -1.72 36.74
N SER A 418 -7.34 -1.35 37.76
CA SER A 418 -7.65 -0.31 38.73
C SER A 418 -7.53 1.13 38.22
N CYS A 419 -6.99 1.34 37.01
CA CYS A 419 -6.79 2.67 36.41
C CYS A 419 -7.69 2.95 35.19
N LEU A 420 -8.59 2.04 34.85
CA LEU A 420 -9.61 2.26 33.81
C LEU A 420 -10.71 3.20 34.36
N PRO A 421 -11.22 4.16 33.57
CA PRO A 421 -12.35 4.98 33.99
C PRO A 421 -13.57 4.09 34.26
N PRO A 422 -14.34 4.34 35.34
CA PRO A 422 -15.46 3.47 35.70
C PRO A 422 -16.56 3.52 34.64
N LEU A 423 -17.02 2.34 34.21
CA LEU A 423 -18.23 2.16 33.42
C LEU A 423 -19.43 2.66 34.23
N LEU A 424 -20.05 3.75 33.79
CA LEU A 424 -21.32 4.26 34.33
C LEU A 424 -22.43 3.22 34.12
N SER A 425 -22.74 2.43 35.15
CA SER A 425 -24.01 1.71 35.25
C SER A 425 -24.97 2.51 36.14
N LEU A 426 -26.15 2.80 35.61
CA LEU A 426 -27.24 3.48 36.30
C LEU A 426 -28.00 2.48 37.19
N SER A 427 -28.01 2.69 38.52
CA SER A 427 -29.11 2.32 39.44
C SER A 427 -28.93 3.00 40.83
N PRO A 428 -30.02 3.24 41.61
CA PRO A 428 -30.17 4.35 42.57
C PRO A 428 -29.76 4.00 44.03
N PRO A 429 -29.78 4.96 44.99
CA PRO A 429 -28.82 5.00 46.10
C PRO A 429 -29.33 4.42 47.43
N THR A 430 -28.43 3.80 48.20
CA THR A 430 -28.56 3.61 49.65
C THR A 430 -27.18 3.60 50.34
N VAL A 431 -26.81 4.74 50.96
CA VAL A 431 -26.05 5.03 52.21
C VAL A 431 -24.77 4.21 52.61
N PRO A 432 -23.88 4.71 53.50
CA PRO A 432 -22.50 4.99 53.16
C PRO A 432 -21.49 4.03 53.81
N PHE A 433 -20.42 3.69 53.11
CA PHE A 433 -19.21 3.16 53.75
C PHE A 433 -17.98 3.93 53.28
N SER A 434 -17.30 4.51 54.27
CA SER A 434 -16.03 5.22 54.16
C SER A 434 -14.88 4.23 54.14
N ILE A 435 -14.05 4.23 53.09
CA ILE A 435 -12.66 3.74 53.15
C ILE A 435 -11.77 4.71 52.37
N ALA A 436 -10.69 5.10 53.05
CA ALA A 436 -9.76 6.16 52.74
C ALA A 436 -9.04 6.00 51.39
N THR A 437 -8.90 7.14 50.72
CA THR A 437 -8.12 7.37 49.51
C THR A 437 -6.63 7.38 49.84
N TYR A 438 -5.83 6.52 49.19
CA TYR A 438 -4.41 6.77 48.96
C TYR A 438 -4.18 6.78 47.45
N CYS A 439 -4.18 7.97 46.86
CA CYS A 439 -3.68 8.19 45.50
C CYS A 439 -2.48 9.11 45.63
N GLY A 440 -1.28 8.50 45.62
CA GLY A 440 -0.01 9.23 45.60
C GLY A 440 0.13 9.97 44.28
N THR A 441 0.42 11.26 44.41
CA THR A 441 0.65 12.26 43.36
C THR A 441 1.57 11.80 42.23
N VAL A 442 1.04 11.85 41.00
CA VAL A 442 1.79 11.87 39.74
C VAL A 442 2.51 13.23 39.65
N LYS A 443 3.73 13.32 40.18
CA LYS A 443 4.59 14.50 39.95
C LYS A 443 6.10 14.29 39.96
N GLU A 444 6.60 13.05 39.92
CA GLU A 444 8.06 12.78 39.90
C GLU A 444 8.58 11.89 38.76
N PHE A 445 7.78 11.60 37.73
CA PHE A 445 8.22 10.75 36.60
C PHE A 445 8.77 11.51 35.38
N VAL A 446 9.20 12.77 35.56
CA VAL A 446 9.83 13.58 34.48
C VAL A 446 11.35 13.76 34.67
N THR A 447 11.95 13.28 35.76
CA THR A 447 13.39 13.51 36.05
C THR A 447 14.25 12.24 36.08
N LEU A 448 13.85 11.16 35.41
CA LEU A 448 14.58 9.87 35.45
C LEU A 448 14.80 9.21 34.08
N VAL A 449 14.71 9.95 32.98
CA VAL A 449 15.06 9.47 31.61
C VAL A 449 16.27 10.23 31.00
N VAL A 450 16.88 11.18 31.72
CA VAL A 450 18.02 11.96 31.19
C VAL A 450 19.40 11.42 31.63
N MET A 451 19.48 10.35 32.43
CA MET A 451 20.76 9.94 33.05
C MET A 451 21.28 8.54 32.73
N TRP A 452 21.00 8.01 31.53
CA TRP A 452 21.70 6.84 30.99
C TRP A 452 22.13 7.09 29.54
N ARG A 453 23.12 7.98 29.39
CA ARG A 453 23.82 8.16 28.12
C ARG A 453 25.26 8.67 28.33
N TRP A 454 26.03 7.99 29.18
CA TRP A 454 27.50 8.00 29.19
C TRP A 454 27.98 6.75 29.93
N LEU A 455 28.20 5.67 29.17
CA LEU A 455 29.23 4.63 29.32
C LEU A 455 29.15 3.69 28.10
#